data_AF-A0A483ASN2-F1
#
_entry.id   AF-A0A483ASN2-F1
#
_cell.length_a   1.000
_cell.length_b   1.000
_cell.length_c   1.000
_cell.angle_alpha   90.00
_cell.angle_beta   90.00
_cell.angle_gamma   90.00
#
_symmetry.space_group_name_H-M   'P 1'
#
loop_
_entity.id
_entity.type
_entity.pdbx_description
1 polymer ?
#
loop_
_entity_poly.entity_id
_entity_poly.type
_entity_poly.pdbx_seq_one_letter_code
_entity_poly.pdbx_strand_id
1 'polypeptide(L)'
;MGNNSTQMVTGKAFEYAILSEFKEKLNKVTNVEVIKNDAYGVAKKCFNEFQHQEQGRYLLTASFAVNFLMDIEPRLSNDID
;
A
#
# COMPACT_ATOMS: atom_id res chain seq x y z
N MET A 1 16.41 14.07 15.78
CA MET A 1 15.77 13.38 14.64
C MET A 1 15.86 14.29 13.43
N GLY A 2 16.38 13.81 12.29
CA GLY A 2 16.40 14.59 11.04
C GLY A 2 14.98 14.90 10.58
N ASN A 3 14.73 16.15 10.19
CA ASN A 3 13.42 16.63 9.78
C ASN A 3 13.12 16.08 8.38
N ASN A 4 12.47 14.92 8.31
CA ASN A 4 12.02 14.35 7.03
C ASN A 4 11.08 15.36 6.36
N SER A 5 11.22 15.59 5.05
CA SER A 5 10.31 16.49 4.36
C SER A 5 8.89 15.92 4.42
N THR A 6 7.90 16.78 4.62
CA THR A 6 6.48 16.37 4.65
C THR A 6 6.10 15.56 3.41
N GLN A 7 6.62 15.94 2.24
CA GLN A 7 6.43 15.22 0.99
C GLN A 7 6.95 13.78 1.03
N MET A 8 8.11 13.55 1.66
CA MET A 8 8.65 12.21 1.77
C MET A 8 7.79 11.35 2.71
N VAL A 9 7.37 11.91 3.85
CA VAL A 9 6.52 11.20 4.82
C VAL A 9 5.17 10.84 4.19
N THR A 10 4.50 11.78 3.52
CA THR A 10 3.21 11.53 2.86
C THR A 10 3.34 10.54 1.70
N GLY A 11 4.39 10.65 0.88
CA GLY A 11 4.65 9.73 -0.22
C GLY A 11 4.88 8.30 0.28
N LYS A 12 5.73 8.13 1.31
CA LYS A 12 6.01 6.82 1.91
C LYS A 12 4.81 6.22 2.64
N ALA A 13 3.98 7.04 3.27
CA ALA A 13 2.72 6.57 3.84
C ALA A 13 1.77 6.04 2.75
N PHE A 14 1.68 6.72 1.61
CA PHE A 14 0.84 6.26 0.50
C PHE A 14 1.38 4.99 -0.16
N GLU A 15 2.70 4.86 -0.34
CA GLU A 15 3.33 3.62 -0.81
C GLU A 15 2.95 2.41 0.09
N TYR A 16 2.98 2.58 1.41
CA TYR A 16 2.57 1.54 2.35
C TYR A 16 1.08 1.18 2.23
N ALA A 17 0.21 2.18 2.02
CA ALA A 17 -1.21 1.97 1.80
C ALA A 17 -1.48 1.18 0.51
N ILE A 18 -0.83 1.53 -0.60
CA ILE A 18 -0.91 0.79 -1.87
C ILE A 18 -0.49 -0.67 -1.67
N LEU A 19 0.64 -0.92 -1.02
CA LEU A 19 1.11 -2.29 -0.76
C LEU A 19 0.10 -3.09 0.07
N SER A 20 -0.49 -2.45 1.09
CA SER A 20 -1.48 -3.09 1.96
C SER A 20 -2.75 -3.48 1.20
N GLU A 21 -3.26 -2.57 0.35
CA GLU A 21 -4.43 -2.80 -0.50
C GLU A 21 -4.17 -3.88 -1.57
N PHE A 22 -2.99 -3.88 -2.20
CA PHE A 22 -2.59 -4.94 -3.12
C PHE A 22 -2.58 -6.30 -2.43
N LYS A 23 -1.95 -6.38 -1.26
CA LYS A 23 -1.90 -7.62 -0.48
C LYS A 23 -3.31 -8.10 -0.13
N GLU A 24 -4.19 -7.20 0.32
CA GLU A 24 -5.56 -7.57 0.69
C GLU A 24 -6.34 -8.12 -0.50
N LYS A 25 -6.26 -7.46 -1.67
CA LYS A 25 -7.02 -7.87 -2.85
C LYS A 25 -6.44 -9.14 -3.48
N LEU A 26 -5.13 -9.20 -3.68
CA LEU A 26 -4.49 -10.34 -4.33
C LEU A 26 -4.55 -11.62 -3.47
N ASN A 27 -4.53 -11.51 -2.14
CA ASN A 27 -4.71 -12.68 -1.26
C ASN A 27 -6.07 -13.39 -1.42
N LYS A 28 -7.03 -12.77 -2.11
CA LYS A 28 -8.33 -13.39 -2.41
C LYS A 28 -8.27 -14.30 -3.65
N VAL A 29 -7.27 -14.12 -4.50
CA VAL A 29 -7.15 -14.79 -5.80
C VAL A 29 -5.88 -15.65 -5.90
N THR A 30 -4.84 -15.34 -5.14
CA THR A 30 -3.57 -16.09 -5.13
C THR A 30 -2.84 -15.95 -3.79
N ASN A 31 -1.70 -16.61 -3.64
CA ASN A 31 -0.88 -16.53 -2.44
C ASN A 31 0.10 -15.35 -2.52
N VAL A 32 -0.02 -14.39 -1.60
CA VAL A 32 0.86 -13.21 -1.58
C VAL A 32 1.65 -13.10 -0.29
N GLU A 33 2.97 -13.03 -0.45
CA GLU A 33 3.91 -12.68 0.62
C GLU A 33 4.43 -11.25 0.44
N VAL A 34 4.49 -10.50 1.54
CA VAL A 34 5.15 -9.18 1.57
C VAL A 34 6.51 -9.35 2.20
N ILE A 35 7.56 -9.10 1.41
CA ILE A 35 8.95 -9.12 1.86
C ILE A 35 9.21 -7.89 2.75
N LYS A 36 9.46 -8.13 4.04
CA LYS A 36 9.70 -7.07 5.02
C LYS A 36 11.17 -6.64 5.02
N ASN A 37 11.53 -5.79 4.06
CA ASN A 37 12.84 -5.15 4.00
C ASN A 37 12.85 -3.76 4.67
N ASP A 38 13.99 -3.07 4.63
CA ASP A 38 14.14 -1.73 5.22
C ASP A 38 13.17 -0.70 4.61
N ALA A 39 12.92 -0.78 3.30
CA ALA A 39 11.97 0.11 2.62
C ALA A 39 10.53 -0.08 3.14
N TYR A 40 10.10 -1.33 3.35
CA TYR A 40 8.83 -1.64 4.02
C TYR A 40 8.78 -1.03 5.42
N GLY A 41 9.86 -1.18 6.20
CA GLY A 41 9.97 -0.60 7.54
C GLY A 41 9.80 0.91 7.56
N VAL A 42 10.47 1.62 6.64
CA VAL A 42 10.36 3.08 6.51
C VAL A 42 8.96 3.50 6.09
N ALA A 43 8.38 2.87 5.05
CA ALA A 43 7.04 3.19 4.58
C ALA A 43 5.97 2.98 5.65
N LYS A 44 6.06 1.85 6.37
CA LYS A 44 5.18 1.55 7.51
C LYS A 44 5.32 2.57 8.63
N LYS A 45 6.55 2.96 8.95
CA LYS A 45 6.81 3.97 9.98
C LYS A 45 6.16 5.30 9.59
N CYS A 46 6.37 5.78 8.37
CA CYS A 46 5.75 7.01 7.88
C CYS A 46 4.22 6.94 7.89
N PHE A 47 3.63 5.80 7.51
CA PHE A 47 2.17 5.60 7.59
C PHE A 47 1.65 5.69 9.04
N ASN A 48 2.38 5.09 9.98
CA ASN A 48 2.02 5.08 11.40
C ASN A 48 2.19 6.44 12.11
N GLU A 49 2.86 7.42 11.49
CA GLU A 49 2.96 8.79 12.02
C GLU A 49 1.62 9.56 11.90
N PHE A 50 0.73 9.13 11.01
CA PHE A 50 -0.58 9.75 10.80
C PHE A 50 -1.63 9.25 11.79
N GLN A 51 -2.65 10.07 12.05
CA GLN A 51 -3.79 9.67 12.88
C GLN A 51 -4.64 8.60 12.17
N HIS A 52 -5.40 7.82 12.94
CA HIS A 52 -6.20 6.72 12.39
C HIS A 52 -7.15 7.16 11.26
N GLN A 53 -7.76 8.35 11.37
CA GLN A 53 -8.62 8.89 10.32
C GLN A 53 -7.85 9.19 9.02
N GLU A 54 -6.61 9.68 9.12
CA GLU A 54 -5.76 9.95 7.97
C GLU A 54 -5.25 8.66 7.34
N GLN A 55 -4.83 7.69 8.15
CA GLN A 55 -4.49 6.35 7.70
C GLN A 55 -5.65 5.71 6.90
N GLY A 56 -6.88 5.84 7.41
CA GLY A 56 -8.08 5.39 6.71
C GLY A 56 -8.30 6.10 5.37
N ARG A 57 -8.02 7.40 5.27
CA ARG A 57 -8.05 8.13 3.99
C ARG A 57 -7.02 7.60 3.00
N TYR A 58 -5.78 7.36 3.44
CA TYR A 58 -4.74 6.79 2.59
C TYR A 58 -5.13 5.40 2.06
N LEU A 59 -5.66 4.52 2.92
CA LEU A 59 -6.13 3.20 2.52
C LEU A 59 -7.31 3.28 1.53
N LEU A 60 -8.29 4.13 1.81
CA LEU A 60 -9.43 4.34 0.91
C LEU A 60 -8.97 4.85 -0.47
N THR A 61 -8.09 5.86 -0.52
CA THR A 61 -7.54 6.36 -1.77
C THR A 61 -6.72 5.30 -2.50
N ALA A 62 -5.88 4.55 -1.78
CA ALA A 62 -5.10 3.45 -2.34
C ALA A 62 -6.03 2.36 -2.91
N SER A 63 -7.16 2.08 -2.26
CA SER A 63 -8.10 1.05 -2.69
C SER A 63 -8.67 1.34 -4.08
N PHE A 64 -8.93 2.61 -4.41
CA PHE A 64 -9.38 3.00 -5.75
C PHE A 64 -8.28 2.80 -6.79
N ALA A 65 -7.05 3.20 -6.49
CA ALA A 65 -5.92 3.00 -7.39
C ALA A 65 -5.64 1.52 -7.65
N VAL A 66 -5.66 0.69 -6.58
CA VAL A 66 -5.45 -0.74 -6.70
C VAL A 66 -6.62 -1.41 -7.43
N ASN A 67 -7.87 -1.06 -7.15
CA ASN A 67 -9.02 -1.57 -7.92
C ASN A 67 -8.86 -1.30 -9.42
N PHE A 68 -8.51 -0.05 -9.78
CA PHE A 68 -8.25 0.29 -11.18
C PHE A 68 -7.16 -0.59 -11.80
N LEU A 69 -6.05 -0.83 -11.08
CA LEU A 69 -4.97 -1.70 -11.56
C LEU A 69 -5.40 -3.16 -11.71
N MET A 70 -6.20 -3.69 -10.77
CA MET A 70 -6.77 -5.04 -10.86
C MET A 70 -7.70 -5.17 -12.07
N ASP A 71 -8.51 -4.15 -12.34
CA ASP A 71 -9.48 -4.15 -13.45
C ASP A 71 -8.79 -4.13 -14.82
N ILE A 72 -7.67 -3.39 -14.95
CA ILE A 72 -6.96 -3.27 -16.24
C ILE A 72 -5.93 -4.38 -16.50
N GLU A 73 -5.52 -5.14 -15.49
CA GLU A 73 -4.53 -6.21 -15.63
C GLU A 73 -5.20 -7.58 -15.42
N PRO A 74 -5.62 -8.27 -16.50
CA PRO A 74 -6.29 -9.55 -16.40
C PRO A 74 -5.51 -10.61 -15.63
N ARG A 75 -4.17 -10.57 -15.60
CA ARG A 75 -3.34 -11.53 -14.85
C ARG A 75 -3.32 -11.31 -13.34
N LEU A 76 -3.76 -10.14 -12.88
CA LEU A 76 -3.94 -9.89 -11.45
C LEU A 76 -5.32 -10.36 -10.99
N SER A 77 -6.31 -10.31 -11.88
CA SER A 77 -7.70 -10.71 -11.58
C SER A 77 -7.99 -12.19 -11.83
N ASN A 78 -7.19 -12.85 -12.68
CA ASN A 78 -7.27 -14.28 -12.93
C ASN A 78 -5.96 -14.92 -12.44
N ASP A 79 -6.04 -16.07 -11.77
CA ASP A 79 -4.84 -16.79 -11.31
C ASP A 79 -3.90 -17.08 -12.50
N ILE A 80 -2.60 -17.12 -12.23
CA ILE A 80 -1.60 -17.39 -13.26
C ILE A 80 -1.58 -18.91 -13.49
N ASP A 81 -2.54 -19.40 -14.27
CA ASP A 81 -2.48 -20.75 -14.87
C ASP A 81 -1.39 -20.82 -15.96
#